data_AF-A0A7X7PCI9-F1
#
_entry.id   AF-A0A7X7PCI9-F1
#
_cell.length_a   1.000
_cell.length_b   1.000
_cell.length_c   1.000
_cell.angle_alpha   90.00
_cell.angle_beta   90.00
_cell.angle_gamma   90.00
#
_symmetry.space_group_name_H-M   'P 1'
#
loop_
_entity.id
_entity.type
_entity.pdbx_description
1 polymer ?
#
loop_
_entity_poly.entity_id
_entity_poly.type
_entity_poly.pdbx_seq_one_letter_code
_entity_poly.pdbx_strand_id
1 'polypeptide(L)'
;MTLTECTVTGNQGEGGGGIYNEWDATLTLTRSSVSNNRAGSGGGAGIYNRFGTVTLNESIVTGNESSNQRGGGILNDGGILTLVGSRVERNQTGVHGGGIYYSAGARPT
;
A
#
# COMPACT_ATOMS: atom_id res chain seq x y z
N MET A 1 11.60 -7.62 3.60
CA MET A 1 11.65 -6.68 4.74
C MET A 1 10.52 -6.98 5.71
N THR A 2 10.79 -6.88 7.01
CA THR A 2 9.77 -7.07 8.06
C THR A 2 9.72 -5.84 8.93
N LEU A 3 8.50 -5.33 9.18
CA LEU A 3 8.21 -4.23 10.09
C LEU A 3 7.29 -4.74 11.19
N THR A 4 7.68 -4.53 12.45
CA THR A 4 6.88 -4.91 13.62
C THR A 4 6.72 -3.69 14.50
N GLU A 5 5.47 -3.35 14.84
CA GLU A 5 5.15 -2.20 15.70
C GLU A 5 5.77 -0.88 15.21
N CYS A 6 5.87 -0.74 13.88
CA CYS A 6 6.46 0.40 13.22
C CYS A 6 5.39 1.35 12.66
N THR A 7 5.76 2.62 12.46
CA THR A 7 4.95 3.60 11.73
C THR A 7 5.74 4.16 10.56
N VAL A 8 5.19 4.04 9.35
CA VAL A 8 5.70 4.67 8.12
C VAL A 8 4.77 5.82 7.75
N THR A 9 5.21 7.07 7.94
CA THR A 9 4.35 8.24 7.79
C THR A 9 5.03 9.48 7.23
N GLY A 10 4.26 10.32 6.55
CA GLY A 10 4.70 11.64 6.07
C GLY A 10 5.68 11.58 4.88
N ASN A 11 5.75 10.44 4.20
CA ASN A 11 6.66 10.26 3.07
C ASN A 11 5.97 10.62 1.75
N GLN A 12 6.77 10.99 0.74
CA GLN A 12 6.31 11.33 -0.60
C GLN A 12 7.18 10.64 -1.65
N GLY A 13 6.54 9.97 -2.60
CA GLY A 13 7.20 9.31 -3.74
C GLY A 13 6.40 9.44 -5.02
N GLU A 14 6.99 9.05 -6.16
CA GLU A 14 6.22 9.00 -7.41
C GLU A 14 5.17 7.88 -7.36
N GLY A 15 5.56 6.71 -6.86
CA GLY A 15 4.67 5.62 -6.44
C GLY A 15 5.21 4.96 -5.18
N GLY A 16 4.36 4.30 -4.38
CA GLY A 16 4.80 3.71 -3.11
C GLY A 16 5.25 4.77 -2.12
N GLY A 17 4.44 5.82 -1.93
CA GLY A 17 4.80 7.00 -1.14
C GLY A 17 5.36 6.67 0.23
N GLY A 18 4.79 5.68 0.92
CA GLY A 18 5.35 5.08 2.13
C GLY A 18 6.30 3.93 1.84
N ILE A 19 5.83 2.91 1.12
CA ILE A 19 6.61 1.69 0.83
C ILE A 19 6.45 1.29 -0.64
N TYR A 20 7.57 1.02 -1.30
CA TYR A 20 7.64 0.39 -2.61
C TYR A 20 8.23 -1.01 -2.47
N ASN A 21 7.46 -2.03 -2.83
CA ASN A 21 7.85 -3.45 -2.81
C ASN A 21 7.82 -3.99 -4.23
N GLU A 22 8.97 -4.37 -4.79
CA GLU A 22 9.10 -4.70 -6.21
C GLU A 22 9.69 -6.09 -6.48
N TRP A 23 9.30 -6.67 -7.62
CA TRP A 23 9.70 -8.01 -8.08
C TRP A 23 9.51 -9.03 -6.97
N ASP A 24 10.42 -9.98 -6.79
CA ASP A 24 10.28 -11.06 -5.81
C ASP A 24 10.47 -10.60 -4.34
N ALA A 25 10.45 -9.30 -4.07
CA ALA A 25 10.53 -8.78 -2.71
C ALA A 25 9.31 -9.19 -1.87
N THR A 26 9.60 -9.58 -0.63
CA THR A 26 8.60 -9.91 0.38
C THR A 26 8.59 -8.85 1.47
N LEU A 27 7.42 -8.28 1.74
CA LEU A 27 7.17 -7.31 2.79
C LEU A 27 6.15 -7.87 3.78
N THR A 28 6.51 -7.89 5.07
CA THR A 28 5.59 -8.25 6.14
C THR A 28 5.45 -7.11 7.13
N LEU A 29 4.21 -6.70 7.40
CA LEU A 29 3.87 -5.74 8.45
C LEU A 29 3.09 -6.45 9.54
N THR A 30 3.56 -6.35 10.78
CA THR A 30 2.85 -6.87 11.96
C THR A 30 2.59 -5.72 12.92
N ARG A 31 1.32 -5.52 13.30
CA ARG A 31 0.88 -4.44 14.22
C ARG A 31 1.47 -3.06 13.87
N SER A 32 1.60 -2.79 12.58
CA SER A 32 2.27 -1.59 12.08
C SER A 32 1.28 -0.67 11.37
N SER A 33 1.65 0.59 11.21
CA SER A 33 0.86 1.61 10.51
C SER A 33 1.60 2.17 9.30
N VAL A 34 0.91 2.27 8.17
CA VAL A 34 1.36 3.04 7.00
C VAL A 34 0.35 4.16 6.77
N SER A 35 0.74 5.40 7.10
CA SER A 35 -0.23 6.49 7.17
C SER A 35 0.25 7.82 6.64
N ASN A 36 -0.67 8.65 6.15
CA ASN A 36 -0.38 10.03 5.74
C ASN A 36 0.80 10.13 4.76
N ASN A 37 0.97 9.14 3.89
CA ASN A 37 1.96 9.16 2.82
C ASN A 37 1.30 9.60 1.51
N ARG A 38 2.10 10.17 0.61
CA ARG A 38 1.64 10.72 -0.67
C ARG A 38 2.33 10.07 -1.85
N ALA A 39 1.56 9.75 -2.89
CA ALA A 39 2.11 9.34 -4.18
C ALA A 39 1.66 10.29 -5.30
N GLY A 40 2.58 10.55 -6.23
CA GLY A 40 2.31 11.22 -7.49
C GLY A 40 1.59 10.31 -8.50
N SER A 41 2.11 10.30 -9.73
CA SER A 41 1.58 9.55 -10.88
C SER A 41 1.61 8.03 -10.74
N GLY A 42 2.50 7.48 -9.91
CA GLY A 42 2.74 6.04 -9.79
C GLY A 42 1.67 5.27 -9.01
N GLY A 43 0.87 5.94 -8.18
CA GLY A 43 -0.15 5.28 -7.34
C GLY A 43 0.43 4.60 -6.08
N GLY A 44 -0.44 3.95 -5.30
CA GLY A 44 -0.02 3.20 -4.10
C GLY A 44 0.57 4.10 -3.02
N ALA A 45 -0.13 5.16 -2.60
CA ALA A 45 0.48 6.16 -1.74
C ALA A 45 0.94 5.63 -0.38
N GLY A 46 0.21 4.67 0.19
CA GLY A 46 0.70 3.90 1.32
C GLY A 46 1.72 2.86 0.87
N ILE A 47 1.25 1.84 0.14
CA ILE A 47 2.06 0.72 -0.32
C ILE A 47 1.85 0.52 -1.82
N TYR A 48 2.95 0.45 -2.57
CA TYR A 48 2.93 -0.06 -3.92
C TYR A 48 3.65 -1.41 -3.96
N ASN A 49 2.88 -2.48 -4.18
CA ASN A 49 3.39 -3.81 -4.44
C ASN A 49 3.41 -4.10 -5.95
N ARG A 50 4.58 -4.20 -6.56
CA ARG A 50 4.77 -4.45 -7.99
C ARG A 50 5.45 -5.80 -8.21
N PHE A 51 4.66 -6.82 -8.55
CA PHE A 51 5.08 -8.21 -8.72
C PHE A 51 5.63 -8.91 -7.45
N GLY A 52 5.54 -8.27 -6.29
CA GLY A 52 6.00 -8.85 -5.02
C GLY A 52 4.92 -9.40 -4.13
N THR A 53 5.32 -9.72 -2.89
CA THR A 53 4.44 -10.27 -1.87
C THR A 53 4.34 -9.31 -0.69
N VAL A 54 3.13 -8.87 -0.36
CA VAL A 54 2.85 -8.07 0.84
C VAL A 54 1.89 -8.81 1.75
N THR A 55 2.29 -8.96 3.01
CA THR A 55 1.41 -9.47 4.08
C THR A 55 1.25 -8.40 5.14
N LEU A 56 0.00 -8.00 5.40
CA LEU A 56 -0.35 -7.18 6.55
C LEU A 56 -1.06 -8.05 7.59
N ASN A 57 -0.50 -8.08 8.80
CA ASN A 57 -1.04 -8.76 9.96
C ASN A 57 -1.33 -7.76 11.07
N GLU A 58 -2.60 -7.68 11.49
CA GLU A 58 -3.07 -6.74 12.53
C GLU A 58 -2.61 -5.29 12.29
N SER A 59 -2.47 -4.89 11.01
CA SER A 59 -1.85 -3.62 10.61
C SER A 59 -2.86 -2.68 9.95
N ILE A 60 -2.53 -1.40 9.88
CA ILE A 60 -3.42 -0.36 9.37
C ILE A 60 -2.73 0.42 8.26
N VAL A 61 -3.42 0.58 7.12
CA VAL A 61 -3.03 1.50 6.04
C VAL A 61 -4.09 2.59 5.96
N THR A 62 -3.77 3.83 6.35
CA THR A 62 -4.77 4.89 6.53
C THR A 62 -4.34 6.30 6.18
N GLY A 63 -5.25 7.12 5.66
CA GLY A 63 -4.97 8.53 5.37
C GLY A 63 -3.91 8.75 4.30
N ASN A 64 -3.60 7.76 3.47
CA ASN A 64 -2.67 7.90 2.36
C ASN A 64 -3.38 8.46 1.13
N GLU A 65 -2.70 9.31 0.37
CA GLU A 65 -3.27 10.10 -0.71
C GLU A 65 -2.45 9.96 -2.00
N SER A 66 -3.07 9.44 -3.06
CA SER A 66 -2.46 9.45 -4.39
C SER A 66 -3.10 10.51 -5.27
N SER A 67 -2.29 11.30 -5.98
CA SER A 67 -2.83 12.26 -6.96
C SER A 67 -3.41 11.59 -8.21
N ASN A 68 -3.06 10.32 -8.46
CA ASN A 68 -3.62 9.52 -9.55
C ASN A 68 -4.72 8.56 -9.05
N GLN A 69 -5.50 8.00 -9.97
CA GLN A 69 -6.67 7.15 -9.74
C GLN A 69 -6.35 5.72 -9.25
N ARG A 70 -5.12 5.43 -8.81
CA ARG A 70 -4.66 4.07 -8.50
C ARG A 70 -4.20 3.92 -7.06
N GLY A 71 -5.06 3.33 -6.23
CA GLY A 71 -4.70 2.84 -4.90
C GLY A 71 -4.11 3.90 -3.98
N GLY A 72 -4.93 4.83 -3.49
CA GLY A 72 -4.54 5.75 -2.42
C GLY A 72 -3.88 5.05 -1.22
N GLY A 73 -4.39 3.88 -0.81
CA GLY A 73 -3.81 3.07 0.26
C GLY A 73 -2.79 2.10 -0.31
N ILE A 74 -3.27 1.08 -1.02
CA ILE A 74 -2.45 0.03 -1.59
C ILE A 74 -2.69 -0.09 -3.10
N LEU A 75 -1.61 -0.09 -3.87
CA LEU A 75 -1.61 -0.53 -5.27
C LEU A 75 -0.93 -1.90 -5.32
N ASN A 76 -1.66 -2.93 -5.73
CA ASN A 76 -1.14 -4.26 -5.99
C ASN A 76 -1.10 -4.51 -7.51
N ASP A 77 0.08 -4.38 -8.10
CA ASP A 77 0.35 -4.52 -9.54
C ASP A 77 1.00 -5.87 -9.83
N GLY A 78 0.21 -6.86 -10.28
CA GLY A 78 0.70 -8.21 -10.57
C GLY A 78 1.29 -8.98 -9.36
N GLY A 79 1.17 -8.46 -8.14
CA GLY A 79 1.69 -9.09 -6.92
C GLY A 79 0.64 -9.85 -6.11
N ILE A 80 1.08 -10.38 -4.97
CA ILE A 80 0.26 -11.04 -3.95
C ILE A 80 0.06 -10.08 -2.78
N LEU A 81 -1.19 -9.88 -2.37
CA LEU A 81 -1.55 -9.10 -1.20
C LEU A 81 -2.41 -9.94 -0.26
N THR A 82 -1.93 -10.09 0.98
CA THR A 82 -2.64 -10.81 2.06
C THR A 82 -2.94 -9.85 3.20
N LEU A 83 -4.20 -9.81 3.65
CA LEU A 83 -4.65 -9.00 4.79
C LEU A 83 -5.23 -9.89 5.88
N VAL A 84 -4.55 -9.98 7.02
CA VAL A 84 -5.00 -10.74 8.20
C VAL A 84 -5.28 -9.76 9.33
N GLY A 85 -6.53 -9.69 9.79
CA GLY A 85 -6.92 -8.77 10.88
C GLY A 85 -6.57 -7.29 10.63
N SER A 86 -6.37 -6.91 9.36
CA SER A 86 -5.81 -5.61 8.97
C SER A 86 -6.86 -4.70 8.34
N ARG A 87 -6.63 -3.39 8.39
CA ARG A 87 -7.56 -2.37 7.89
C ARG A 87 -6.90 -1.50 6.83
N VAL A 88 -7.59 -1.26 5.74
CA VAL A 88 -7.21 -0.29 4.70
C VAL A 88 -8.34 0.71 4.55
N GLU A 89 -8.20 1.87 5.17
CA GLU A 89 -9.31 2.82 5.36
C GLU A 89 -8.89 4.27 5.18
N ARG A 90 -9.85 5.16 4.89
CA ARG A 90 -9.60 6.61 4.76
C ARG A 90 -8.48 6.99 3.77
N ASN A 91 -8.14 6.10 2.84
CA ASN A 91 -7.18 6.38 1.80
C ASN A 91 -7.87 6.95 0.56
N GLN A 92 -7.22 7.90 -0.10
CA GLN A 92 -7.84 8.75 -1.12
C GLN A 92 -7.04 8.70 -2.41
N THR A 93 -7.74 8.77 -3.53
CA THR A 93 -7.15 9.19 -4.80
C THR A 93 -7.67 10.58 -5.15
N GLY A 94 -7.04 11.25 -6.12
CA GLY A 94 -7.51 12.52 -6.66
C GLY A 94 -8.90 12.50 -7.30
N VAL A 95 -9.55 11.33 -7.43
CA VAL A 95 -10.88 11.21 -8.06
C VAL A 95 -11.91 10.55 -7.14
N HIS A 96 -11.69 9.34 -6.60
CA HIS A 96 -12.60 8.68 -5.64
C HIS A 96 -11.88 7.68 -4.71
N GLY A 97 -12.59 7.13 -3.71
CA GLY A 97 -12.08 6.23 -2.66
C GLY A 97 -10.93 5.31 -3.09
N GLY A 98 -9.82 5.37 -2.37
CA GLY A 98 -8.53 4.88 -2.82
C GLY A 98 -8.00 3.68 -2.03
N GLY A 99 -8.84 2.91 -1.33
CA GLY A 99 -8.38 1.86 -0.41
C GLY A 99 -7.34 0.92 -1.02
N ILE A 100 -7.78 0.02 -1.89
CA ILE A 100 -6.91 -0.96 -2.57
C ILE A 100 -7.25 -0.97 -4.05
N TYR A 101 -6.23 -0.92 -4.90
CA TYR A 101 -6.36 -1.11 -6.35
C TYR A 101 -5.56 -2.33 -6.79
N TYR A 102 -6.16 -3.19 -7.59
CA TYR A 102 -5.51 -4.35 -8.22
C TYR A 102 -5.38 -4.10 -9.74
N SER A 103 -4.18 -4.26 -10.28
CA SER A 103 -3.99 -4.32 -11.73
C SER A 103 -4.18 -5.77 -12.26
N ALA A 104 -4.22 -5.93 -13.58
CA ALA A 104 -4.34 -7.24 -14.21
C ALA A 104 -3.22 -8.20 -13.74
N GLY A 105 -3.61 -9.40 -13.32
CA GLY A 105 -2.69 -10.46 -12.85
C GLY A 105 -2.46 -10.48 -11.33
N ALA A 106 -2.94 -9.48 -10.61
CA ALA A 106 -2.81 -9.41 -9.16
C ALA A 106 -3.80 -10.37 -8.46
N ARG A 107 -3.34 -11.06 -7.40
CA ARG A 107 -4.14 -12.10 -6.71
C ARG A 107 -4.42 -11.68 -5.27
N PRO A 108 -5.69 -11.41 -4.89
CA PRO A 108 -6.06 -11.28 -3.49
C PRO A 108 -6.05 -12.67 -2.84
N THR A 109 -5.52 -12.75 -1.62
CA THR A 109 -5.51 -13.97 -0.79
C THR A 109 -5.91 -13.64 0.63
#